data_AF-R7TGF9-F1
#
_entry.id   AF-R7TGF9-F1
#
_cell.length_a   1.000
_cell.length_b   1.000
_cell.length_c   1.000
_cell.angle_alpha   90.00
_cell.angle_beta   90.00
_cell.angle_gamma   90.00
#
_symmetry.space_group_name_H-M   'P 1'
#
loop_
_entity.id
_entity.type
_entity.pdbx_description
1 polymer ?
#
loop_
_entity_poly.entity_id
_entity_poly.type
_entity_poly.pdbx_seq_one_letter_code
_entity_poly.pdbx_strand_id
1 'polypeptide(L)'
;MEKGTTINGAYYAKLLEKVCVAIEKRRGLLAGGQRFQQDNLFLHNSHIAVPSGRKLVASTHMSCGELQRLGNLGDGGWDICSAEPYALKPGCIVYSFGINFDFSFDDSIATNFGCEVRSFDPSMNTGDHVHSKQVYFYQLGLGPTNTVNTEGWRVQTLGSIMKKLHHLKTPIDVIKMDIEHNEWDCFRTMIKEGVLRNVKQLIFEMHTPEVYTVRRPSTKDDFIRMAAILRGLEEQGFRRYHFHYNSFGMYTSSRSGKSRTCCYELYYLNINFLSSCQSSVVLNLMKLVWLIELAFTY
;
A
#
# COMPACT_ATOMS: atom_id res chain seq x y z
N MET A 1 -22.75 -33.87 4.62
CA MET A 1 -23.19 -32.88 3.61
C MET A 1 -23.63 -33.67 2.39
N GLU A 2 -24.81 -33.37 1.84
CA GLU A 2 -25.27 -34.05 0.62
C GLU A 2 -24.39 -33.68 -0.57
N LYS A 3 -24.15 -34.64 -1.47
CA LYS A 3 -23.40 -34.41 -2.71
C LYS A 3 -24.15 -33.37 -3.55
N GLY A 4 -23.50 -32.25 -3.86
CA GLY A 4 -24.01 -31.24 -4.79
C GLY A 4 -24.24 -29.83 -4.22
N THR A 5 -23.89 -29.57 -2.96
CA THR A 5 -23.99 -28.20 -2.42
C THR A 5 -22.86 -27.33 -2.99
N THR A 6 -23.20 -26.35 -3.84
CA THR A 6 -22.25 -25.33 -4.29
C THR A 6 -21.88 -24.42 -3.13
N ILE A 7 -20.62 -24.50 -2.71
CA ILE A 7 -20.11 -23.72 -1.59
C ILE A 7 -19.90 -22.27 -2.06
N ASN A 8 -20.76 -21.35 -1.62
CA ASN A 8 -20.64 -19.92 -1.94
C ASN A 8 -19.97 -19.13 -0.80
N GLY A 9 -19.57 -17.88 -1.07
CA GLY A 9 -18.86 -17.04 -0.09
C GLY A 9 -19.65 -16.81 1.21
N ALA A 10 -20.98 -16.75 1.15
CA ALA A 10 -21.84 -16.61 2.32
C ALA A 10 -21.86 -17.85 3.21
N TYR A 11 -21.76 -19.05 2.62
CA TYR A 11 -21.60 -20.30 3.36
C TYR A 11 -20.27 -20.35 4.11
N TYR A 12 -19.18 -19.92 3.45
CA TYR A 12 -17.86 -19.81 4.10
C TYR A 12 -17.85 -18.79 5.25
N ALA A 13 -18.48 -17.63 5.08
CA ALA A 13 -18.58 -16.62 6.14
C ALA A 13 -19.28 -17.18 7.40
N LYS A 14 -20.39 -17.90 7.24
CA LYS A 14 -21.10 -18.57 8.35
C LYS A 14 -20.30 -19.71 8.98
N LEU A 15 -19.51 -20.44 8.20
CA LEU A 15 -18.65 -21.48 8.72
C LEU A 15 -17.48 -20.89 9.53
N LEU A 16 -16.93 -19.76 9.07
CA LEU A 16 -15.85 -19.04 9.73
C LEU A 16 -16.31 -18.40 11.04
N GLU A 17 -17.51 -17.81 11.11
CA GLU A 17 -18.10 -17.33 12.38
C GLU A 17 -18.21 -18.46 13.41
N LYS A 18 -18.67 -19.65 12.99
CA LYS A 18 -18.77 -20.82 13.86
C LYS A 18 -17.42 -21.31 14.36
N VAL A 19 -16.39 -21.26 13.51
CA VAL A 19 -15.02 -21.63 13.89
C VAL A 19 -14.41 -20.60 14.84
N CYS A 20 -14.63 -19.30 14.63
CA CYS A 20 -14.17 -18.24 15.52
C CYS A 20 -14.78 -18.38 16.93
N VAL A 21 -16.10 -18.60 17.03
CA VAL A 21 -16.79 -18.84 18.31
C VAL A 21 -16.25 -20.09 19.02
N ALA A 22 -15.90 -21.14 18.27
CA ALA A 22 -15.33 -22.37 18.82
C ALA A 22 -13.89 -22.18 19.33
N ILE A 23 -13.09 -21.33 18.68
CA ILE A 23 -11.72 -21.00 19.09
C ILE A 23 -11.74 -20.13 20.35
N GLU A 24 -12.65 -19.15 20.45
CA GLU A 24 -12.80 -18.33 21.67
C GLU A 24 -13.24 -19.16 22.87
N LYS A 25 -14.16 -20.11 22.69
CA LYS A 25 -14.55 -21.07 23.75
C LYS A 25 -13.38 -21.95 24.22
N ARG A 26 -12.37 -22.21 23.38
CA ARG A 26 -11.18 -23.02 23.74
C ARG A 26 -10.03 -22.20 24.33
N ARG A 27 -10.04 -20.87 24.20
CA ARG A 27 -9.02 -19.99 24.80
C ARG A 27 -9.06 -19.95 26.33
N GLY A 28 -10.16 -20.37 26.96
CA GLY A 28 -10.24 -20.57 28.42
C GLY A 28 -9.42 -21.76 28.95
N LEU A 29 -8.83 -22.59 28.08
CA LEU A 29 -8.20 -23.86 28.47
C LEU A 29 -6.72 -24.03 28.06
N LEU A 30 -6.09 -23.06 27.41
CA LEU A 30 -4.69 -23.18 26.96
C LEU A 30 -3.91 -21.89 27.23
N ALA A 31 -3.36 -21.79 28.44
CA ALA A 31 -2.23 -20.93 28.75
C ALA A 31 -0.95 -21.65 28.29
N GLY A 32 -0.27 -21.13 27.27
CA GLY A 32 1.02 -21.65 26.81
C GLY A 32 1.22 -21.45 25.32
N GLY A 33 2.05 -20.47 24.95
CA GLY A 33 2.39 -20.20 23.56
C GLY A 33 3.23 -21.32 22.94
N GLN A 34 2.97 -21.62 21.66
CA GLN A 34 3.91 -22.35 20.82
C GLN A 34 4.12 -21.62 19.49
N ARG A 35 5.40 -21.40 19.19
CA ARG A 35 5.94 -20.99 17.88
C ARG A 35 5.90 -22.21 16.95
N PHE A 36 5.46 -21.99 15.71
CA PHE A 36 5.65 -22.96 14.63
C PHE A 36 6.96 -22.67 13.91
N GLN A 37 7.83 -23.69 13.82
CA GLN A 37 9.08 -23.68 13.07
C GLN A 37 8.90 -24.63 11.87
N GLN A 38 9.36 -24.24 10.68
CA GLN A 38 9.47 -25.19 9.56
C GLN A 38 10.60 -24.80 8.60
N ASP A 39 11.23 -25.84 8.08
CA ASP A 39 12.60 -25.87 7.53
C ASP A 39 12.76 -25.29 6.12
N ASN A 40 13.95 -24.74 5.88
CA ASN A 40 14.45 -24.31 4.58
C ASN A 40 14.98 -25.52 3.79
N LEU A 41 14.40 -25.81 2.62
CA LEU A 41 15.13 -26.53 1.57
C LEU A 41 14.98 -25.86 0.21
N PHE A 42 16.12 -25.39 -0.30
CA PHE A 42 16.39 -25.06 -1.68
C PHE A 42 16.38 -26.35 -2.50
N LEU A 43 15.55 -26.46 -3.55
CA LEU A 43 15.87 -27.09 -4.83
C LEU A 43 14.69 -26.94 -5.82
N HIS A 44 15.05 -26.72 -7.08
CA HIS A 44 14.22 -26.68 -8.29
C HIS A 44 13.56 -25.36 -8.70
N ASN A 45 14.39 -24.52 -9.35
CA ASN A 45 13.95 -23.67 -10.46
C ASN A 45 13.52 -24.53 -11.66
N SER A 46 12.30 -24.34 -12.16
CA SER A 46 12.00 -24.36 -13.60
C SER A 46 10.55 -23.92 -13.87
N HIS A 47 10.42 -22.87 -14.69
CA HIS A 47 9.20 -22.37 -15.34
C HIS A 47 8.13 -21.66 -14.48
N ILE A 48 8.45 -20.48 -13.98
CA ILE A 48 7.42 -19.48 -13.62
C ILE A 48 6.95 -18.81 -14.92
N ALA A 49 5.70 -19.07 -15.33
CA ALA A 49 5.01 -18.21 -16.28
C ALA A 49 4.88 -16.81 -15.64
N VAL A 50 5.62 -15.83 -16.17
CA VAL A 50 5.57 -14.44 -15.70
C VAL A 50 4.12 -13.96 -15.90
N PRO A 51 3.36 -13.66 -14.82
CA PRO A 51 2.04 -13.08 -14.99
C PRO A 51 2.19 -11.79 -15.80
N SER A 52 1.32 -11.56 -16.80
CA SER A 52 1.34 -10.29 -17.52
C SER A 52 1.32 -9.14 -16.50
N GLY A 53 2.18 -8.13 -16.62
CA GLY A 53 2.34 -7.07 -15.60
C GLY A 53 1.02 -6.44 -15.13
N ARG A 54 -0.02 -6.43 -15.99
CA ARG A 54 -1.38 -6.01 -15.65
C ARG A 54 -2.01 -6.82 -14.51
N LYS A 55 -1.77 -8.13 -14.43
CA LYS A 55 -2.33 -9.03 -13.40
C LYS A 55 -1.66 -8.83 -12.04
N LEU A 56 -0.41 -8.34 -12.02
CA LEU A 56 0.33 -8.06 -10.79
C LEU A 56 -0.18 -6.79 -10.08
N VAL A 57 -0.66 -5.82 -10.86
CA VAL A 57 -1.08 -4.49 -10.39
C VAL A 57 -2.61 -4.38 -10.23
N ALA A 58 -3.39 -5.04 -11.09
CA ALA A 58 -4.85 -4.94 -11.12
C ALA A 58 -5.59 -6.04 -10.32
N SER A 59 -4.94 -6.63 -9.32
CA SER A 59 -5.53 -7.62 -8.41
C SER A 59 -5.82 -7.01 -7.04
N THR A 60 -7.05 -7.13 -6.56
CA THR A 60 -7.42 -6.81 -5.18
C THR A 60 -7.11 -8.02 -4.28
N HIS A 61 -6.36 -7.81 -3.21
CA HIS A 61 -5.93 -8.85 -2.26
C HIS A 61 -6.80 -8.87 -0.99
N MET A 62 -7.50 -7.78 -0.70
CA MET A 62 -8.39 -7.61 0.47
C MET A 62 -9.54 -6.67 0.13
N SER A 63 -10.72 -6.84 0.71
CA SER A 63 -11.81 -5.86 0.59
C SER A 63 -11.71 -4.81 1.69
N CYS A 64 -11.87 -3.54 1.34
CA CYS A 64 -12.22 -2.50 2.31
C CYS A 64 -13.74 -2.44 2.46
N GLY A 65 -14.25 -2.43 3.70
CA GLY A 65 -15.69 -2.38 3.97
C GLY A 65 -16.33 -1.01 3.72
N GLU A 66 -15.53 0.05 3.74
CA GLU A 66 -16.00 1.43 3.58
C GLU A 66 -14.91 2.24 2.87
N LEU A 67 -15.07 2.43 1.56
CA LEU A 67 -14.15 3.19 0.72
C LEU A 67 -14.64 4.64 0.64
N GLN A 68 -13.75 5.60 0.90
CA GLN A 68 -14.09 7.01 0.86
C GLN A 68 -13.08 7.82 0.04
N ARG A 69 -13.59 8.49 -1.01
CA ARG A 69 -12.85 9.46 -1.81
C ARG A 69 -12.74 10.79 -1.04
N LEU A 70 -11.53 11.32 -0.91
CA LEU A 70 -11.24 12.62 -0.28
C LEU A 70 -10.53 13.54 -1.26
N GLY A 71 -10.77 14.84 -1.13
CA GLY A 71 -10.26 15.86 -2.05
C GLY A 71 -11.09 15.98 -3.32
N ASN A 72 -10.42 16.27 -4.44
CA ASN A 72 -11.06 16.46 -5.73
C ASN A 72 -11.81 15.20 -6.23
N LEU A 73 -12.91 15.40 -6.96
CA LEU A 73 -13.66 14.28 -7.56
C LEU A 73 -12.90 13.59 -8.70
N GLY A 74 -12.05 14.36 -9.40
CA GLY A 74 -11.19 13.88 -10.47
C GLY A 74 -9.76 13.69 -9.98
N ASP A 75 -8.82 14.19 -10.79
CA ASP A 75 -7.40 14.24 -10.45
C ASP A 75 -7.17 14.98 -9.12
N GLY A 76 -6.18 14.52 -8.34
CA GLY A 76 -5.84 15.09 -7.03
C GLY A 76 -6.69 14.61 -5.84
N GLY A 77 -7.78 13.88 -6.07
CA GLY A 77 -8.46 13.14 -5.00
C GLY A 77 -7.79 11.80 -4.69
N TRP A 78 -8.06 11.22 -3.51
CA TRP A 78 -7.54 9.91 -3.11
C TRP A 78 -8.53 9.11 -2.27
N ASP A 79 -8.56 7.80 -2.45
CA ASP A 79 -9.45 6.90 -1.73
C ASP A 79 -8.82 6.29 -0.48
N ILE A 80 -9.46 6.42 0.67
CA ILE A 80 -9.03 5.78 1.92
C ILE A 80 -9.99 4.67 2.33
N CYS A 81 -9.51 3.73 3.16
CA CYS A 81 -10.39 2.81 3.85
C CYS A 81 -10.79 3.39 5.22
N SER A 82 -12.07 3.67 5.43
CA SER A 82 -12.60 4.20 6.70
C SER A 82 -13.21 3.12 7.60
N ALA A 83 -13.25 1.86 7.16
CA ALA A 83 -13.75 0.75 7.96
C ALA A 83 -12.77 0.36 9.10
N GLU A 84 -13.31 0.00 10.27
CA GLU A 84 -12.53 -0.58 11.38
C GLU A 84 -11.79 -1.86 10.91
N PRO A 85 -10.52 -2.10 11.35
CA PRO A 85 -9.76 -1.34 12.35
C PRO A 85 -8.96 -0.15 11.79
N TYR A 86 -9.18 0.24 10.53
CA TYR A 86 -8.46 1.32 9.84
C TYR A 86 -9.17 2.68 9.90
N ALA A 87 -10.34 2.73 10.53
CA ALA A 87 -11.11 3.94 10.75
C ALA A 87 -10.26 5.05 11.39
N LEU A 88 -10.31 6.24 10.79
CA LEU A 88 -9.60 7.42 11.28
C LEU A 88 -10.30 8.01 12.49
N LYS A 89 -9.52 8.46 13.47
CA LYS A 89 -10.00 9.05 14.73
C LYS A 89 -9.27 10.37 14.97
N PRO A 90 -9.90 11.38 15.60
CA PRO A 90 -9.26 12.66 15.85
C PRO A 90 -7.85 12.52 16.45
N GLY A 91 -6.88 13.24 15.88
CA GLY A 91 -5.46 13.10 16.20
C GLY A 91 -4.72 12.02 15.39
N CYS A 92 -5.37 11.39 14.41
CA CYS A 92 -4.70 10.55 13.40
C CYS A 92 -3.56 11.30 12.71
N ILE A 93 -2.52 10.58 12.31
CA ILE A 93 -1.36 11.18 11.64
C ILE A 93 -1.35 10.77 10.18
N VAL A 94 -1.34 11.75 9.29
CA VAL A 94 -1.33 11.56 7.85
C VAL A 94 -0.08 12.21 7.26
N TYR A 95 0.67 11.48 6.44
CA TYR A 95 1.73 12.05 5.62
C TYR A 95 1.26 12.12 4.16
N SER A 96 1.41 13.28 3.54
CA SER A 96 1.04 13.54 2.14
C SER A 96 2.27 14.05 1.40
N PHE A 97 2.75 13.30 0.41
CA PHE A 97 3.93 13.65 -0.39
C PHE A 97 3.54 13.96 -1.83
N GLY A 98 4.16 15.02 -2.37
CA GLY A 98 3.83 15.61 -3.68
C GLY A 98 2.46 16.25 -3.65
N ILE A 99 2.45 17.51 -3.26
CA ILE A 99 1.23 18.28 -3.09
C ILE A 99 0.90 18.99 -4.39
N ASN A 100 1.91 19.51 -5.10
CA ASN A 100 1.76 20.24 -6.35
C ASN A 100 0.65 21.33 -6.27
N PHE A 101 0.61 22.05 -5.16
CA PHE A 101 -0.40 23.07 -4.83
C PHE A 101 -1.86 22.56 -4.68
N ASP A 102 -2.11 21.26 -4.75
CA ASP A 102 -3.40 20.65 -4.46
C ASP A 102 -3.44 20.06 -3.04
N PHE A 103 -4.00 20.85 -2.12
CA PHE A 103 -4.25 20.43 -0.73
C PHE A 103 -5.66 19.85 -0.52
N SER A 104 -6.44 19.60 -1.58
CA SER A 104 -7.84 19.19 -1.43
C SER A 104 -7.98 17.91 -0.60
N PHE A 105 -7.11 16.92 -0.81
CA PHE A 105 -7.04 15.71 0.00
C PHE A 105 -6.67 16.02 1.45
N ASP A 106 -5.58 16.77 1.64
CA ASP A 106 -5.02 17.15 2.95
C ASP A 106 -6.03 17.91 3.82
N ASP A 107 -6.71 18.90 3.24
CA ASP A 107 -7.75 19.66 3.91
C ASP A 107 -9.00 18.81 4.20
N SER A 108 -9.37 17.92 3.27
CA SER A 108 -10.53 17.04 3.43
C SER A 108 -10.33 16.03 4.55
N ILE A 109 -9.17 15.37 4.63
CA ILE A 109 -8.89 14.38 5.68
C ILE A 109 -8.73 15.04 7.06
N ALA A 110 -8.13 16.23 7.12
CA ALA A 110 -8.04 17.02 8.35
C ALA A 110 -9.43 17.44 8.84
N THR A 111 -10.26 18.01 7.95
CA THR A 111 -11.57 18.55 8.32
C THR A 111 -12.57 17.45 8.69
N ASN A 112 -12.61 16.36 7.94
CA ASN A 112 -13.62 15.32 8.12
C ASN A 112 -13.32 14.38 9.30
N PHE A 113 -12.04 14.19 9.65
CA PHE A 113 -11.63 13.22 10.67
C PHE A 113 -10.83 13.82 11.83
N GLY A 114 -10.43 15.09 11.75
CA GLY A 114 -9.59 15.75 12.74
C GLY A 114 -8.16 15.23 12.77
N CYS A 115 -7.62 14.74 11.64
CA CYS A 115 -6.23 14.29 11.54
C CYS A 115 -5.24 15.46 11.55
N GLU A 116 -4.04 15.20 12.06
CA GLU A 116 -2.85 16.02 11.82
C GLU A 116 -2.17 15.58 10.53
N VAL A 117 -2.15 16.47 9.54
CA VAL A 117 -1.59 16.22 8.23
C VAL A 117 -0.21 16.89 8.11
N ARG A 118 0.77 16.12 7.69
CA ARG A 118 2.12 16.58 7.37
C ARG A 118 2.27 16.48 5.85
N SER A 119 2.22 17.62 5.19
CA SER A 119 2.26 17.77 3.74
C SER A 119 3.68 18.12 3.30
N PHE A 120 4.17 17.48 2.23
CA PHE A 120 5.57 17.56 1.83
C PHE A 120 5.69 17.76 0.32
N ASP A 121 6.29 18.88 -0.07
CA ASP A 121 6.63 19.12 -1.48
C ASP A 121 7.84 20.07 -1.58
N PRO A 122 8.96 19.65 -2.17
CA PRO A 122 10.12 20.52 -2.28
C PRO A 122 9.99 21.57 -3.40
N SER A 123 9.09 21.37 -4.36
CA SER A 123 9.02 22.13 -5.61
C SER A 123 8.23 23.43 -5.49
N MET A 124 7.35 23.55 -4.48
CA MET A 124 6.38 24.65 -4.38
C MET A 124 6.99 26.01 -4.03
N ASN A 125 8.22 26.07 -3.53
CA ASN A 125 8.92 27.32 -3.21
C ASN A 125 8.14 28.29 -2.27
N THR A 126 7.37 27.74 -1.34
CA THR A 126 6.58 28.49 -0.35
C THR A 126 7.18 28.49 1.06
N GLY A 127 8.24 27.70 1.29
CA GLY A 127 8.80 27.47 2.62
C GLY A 127 7.89 26.64 3.53
N ASP A 128 8.41 26.25 4.70
CA ASP A 128 7.62 25.55 5.73
C ASP A 128 6.55 26.51 6.31
N HIS A 129 5.29 26.09 6.35
CA HIS A 129 4.20 26.91 6.87
C HIS A 129 3.02 26.07 7.37
N VAL A 130 2.12 26.70 8.11
CA VAL A 130 0.80 26.13 8.41
C VAL A 130 -0.11 26.48 7.25
N HIS A 131 -0.55 25.48 6.49
CA HIS A 131 -1.47 25.68 5.36
C HIS A 131 -2.88 25.97 5.86
N SER A 132 -3.39 25.11 6.74
CA SER A 132 -4.72 25.23 7.34
C SER A 132 -4.76 24.59 8.73
N LYS A 133 -5.94 24.55 9.37
CA LYS A 133 -6.09 23.96 10.69
C LYS A 133 -5.70 22.47 10.63
N GLN A 134 -4.68 22.09 11.39
CA GLN A 134 -4.11 20.73 11.45
C GLN A 134 -3.37 20.26 10.19
N VAL A 135 -3.18 21.13 9.18
CA VAL A 135 -2.38 20.83 7.98
C VAL A 135 -1.09 21.64 7.99
N TYR A 136 0.03 20.95 8.07
CA TYR A 136 1.36 21.52 8.20
C TYR A 136 2.19 21.17 6.96
N PHE A 137 2.63 22.19 6.23
CA PHE A 137 3.42 22.03 5.02
C PHE A 137 4.91 22.16 5.30
N TYR A 138 5.70 21.29 4.67
CA TYR A 138 7.15 21.30 4.70
C TYR A 138 7.70 21.34 3.27
N GLN A 139 8.60 22.28 2.99
CA GLN A 139 9.37 22.30 1.76
C GLN A 139 10.51 21.28 1.85
N LEU A 140 10.14 20.03 1.68
CA LEU A 140 10.99 18.85 1.83
C LEU A 140 10.45 17.74 0.95
N GLY A 141 11.31 17.11 0.15
CA GLY A 141 10.96 15.95 -0.64
C GLY A 141 11.23 14.62 0.08
N LEU A 142 10.56 13.59 -0.39
CA LEU A 142 10.85 12.21 -0.03
C LEU A 142 11.88 11.64 -1.00
N GLY A 143 12.91 10.98 -0.47
CA GLY A 143 13.98 10.41 -1.30
C GLY A 143 14.56 9.12 -0.71
N PRO A 144 15.31 8.36 -1.52
CA PRO A 144 15.97 7.12 -1.08
C PRO A 144 17.15 7.38 -0.13
N THR A 145 17.66 8.62 -0.10
CA THR A 145 18.78 9.04 0.76
C THR A 145 18.56 10.48 1.21
N ASN A 146 19.16 10.86 2.34
CA ASN A 146 19.18 12.25 2.78
C ASN A 146 20.19 13.04 1.95
N THR A 147 19.72 13.89 1.03
CA THR A 147 20.58 14.68 0.15
C THR A 147 19.88 15.95 -0.33
N VAL A 148 20.60 16.78 -1.05
CA VAL A 148 20.03 17.73 -2.00
C VAL A 148 20.13 17.07 -3.39
N ASN A 149 19.02 17.03 -4.14
CA ASN A 149 19.01 16.44 -5.48
C ASN A 149 19.53 17.43 -6.54
N THR A 150 19.49 17.04 -7.82
CA THR A 150 19.97 17.84 -8.95
C THR A 150 19.18 19.13 -9.15
N GLU A 151 17.93 19.18 -8.70
CA GLU A 151 17.04 20.33 -8.76
C GLU A 151 17.27 21.31 -7.58
N GLY A 152 18.22 21.03 -6.69
CA GLY A 152 18.46 21.81 -5.48
C GLY A 152 17.47 21.55 -4.36
N TRP A 153 16.59 20.55 -4.52
CA TRP A 153 15.61 20.18 -3.51
C TRP A 153 16.22 19.33 -2.42
N ARG A 154 15.95 19.72 -1.17
CA ARG A 154 16.27 18.89 -0.01
C ARG A 154 15.31 17.70 0.01
N VAL A 155 15.86 16.49 -0.01
CA VAL A 155 15.11 15.23 0.09
C VAL A 155 15.62 14.39 1.25
N GLN A 156 14.71 13.65 1.90
CA GLN A 156 15.03 12.80 3.05
C GLN A 156 14.34 11.44 2.97
N THR A 157 14.94 10.44 3.62
CA THR A 157 14.29 9.12 3.78
C THR A 157 13.08 9.24 4.70
N LEU A 158 12.10 8.36 4.50
CA LEU A 158 10.90 8.33 5.36
C LEU A 158 11.29 8.15 6.84
N GLY A 159 12.26 7.28 7.15
CA GLY A 159 12.74 7.10 8.53
C GLY A 159 13.34 8.37 9.13
N SER A 160 14.05 9.18 8.32
CA SER A 160 14.60 10.46 8.76
C SER A 160 13.51 11.49 9.03
N ILE A 161 12.49 11.54 8.17
CA ILE A 161 11.31 12.41 8.36
C ILE A 161 10.54 12.02 9.61
N MET A 162 10.21 10.74 9.77
CA MET A 162 9.55 10.20 10.97
C MET A 162 10.36 10.49 12.23
N LYS A 163 11.70 10.42 12.17
CA LYS A 163 12.58 10.77 13.29
C LYS A 163 12.50 12.26 13.64
N LYS A 164 12.58 13.13 12.64
CA LYS A 164 12.52 14.60 12.80
C LYS A 164 11.19 15.03 13.41
N LEU A 165 10.10 14.36 13.04
CA LEU A 165 8.76 14.64 13.55
C LEU A 165 8.39 13.82 14.79
N HIS A 166 9.33 13.06 15.37
CA HIS A 166 9.10 12.22 16.56
C HIS A 166 8.03 11.12 16.40
N HIS A 167 7.79 10.66 15.16
CA HIS A 167 6.79 9.62 14.84
C HIS A 167 7.38 8.21 14.64
N LEU A 168 8.67 7.96 14.89
CA LEU A 168 9.27 6.62 14.72
C LEU A 168 8.56 5.50 15.50
N LYS A 169 7.96 5.84 16.64
CA LYS A 169 7.23 4.90 17.52
C LYS A 169 5.72 5.14 17.52
N THR A 170 5.24 6.09 16.73
CA THR A 170 3.83 6.45 16.64
C THR A 170 3.27 5.88 15.35
N PRO A 171 2.13 5.19 15.37
CA PRO A 171 1.51 4.73 14.12
C PRO A 171 1.20 5.91 13.20
N ILE A 172 1.52 5.76 11.92
CA ILE A 172 1.04 6.65 10.86
C ILE A 172 -0.19 6.00 10.27
N ASP A 173 -1.32 6.72 10.26
CA ASP A 173 -2.59 6.18 9.81
C ASP A 173 -2.64 6.08 8.29
N VAL A 174 -2.17 7.12 7.58
CA VAL A 174 -2.16 7.14 6.11
C VAL A 174 -0.86 7.76 5.62
N ILE A 175 -0.23 7.11 4.65
CA ILE A 175 0.76 7.73 3.77
C ILE A 175 0.15 7.81 2.38
N LYS A 176 -0.04 9.03 1.87
CA LYS A 176 -0.33 9.34 0.46
C LYS A 176 0.97 9.78 -0.20
N MET A 177 1.30 9.19 -1.35
CA MET A 177 2.56 9.48 -2.03
C MET A 177 2.40 9.50 -3.55
N ASP A 178 2.69 10.65 -4.12
CA ASP A 178 2.86 10.84 -5.55
C ASP A 178 4.09 11.74 -5.72
N ILE A 179 5.23 11.19 -6.14
CA ILE A 179 6.51 11.91 -6.11
C ILE A 179 7.30 11.75 -7.40
N GLU A 180 6.58 11.54 -8.51
CA GLU A 180 7.09 11.56 -9.87
C GLU A 180 8.32 10.65 -10.07
N HIS A 181 8.07 9.34 -10.24
CA HIS A 181 9.05 8.28 -10.54
C HIS A 181 9.99 7.86 -9.41
N ASN A 182 10.10 8.64 -8.33
CA ASN A 182 11.00 8.31 -7.21
C ASN A 182 10.41 7.30 -6.21
N GLU A 183 9.16 6.85 -6.42
CA GLU A 183 8.44 5.97 -5.49
C GLU A 183 9.17 4.66 -5.26
N TRP A 184 9.68 4.06 -6.33
CA TRP A 184 10.30 2.74 -6.29
C TRP A 184 11.58 2.71 -5.44
N ASP A 185 12.43 3.73 -5.59
CA ASP A 185 13.67 3.83 -4.81
C ASP A 185 13.42 4.22 -3.36
N CYS A 186 12.41 5.07 -3.13
CA CYS A 186 11.92 5.36 -1.79
C CYS A 186 11.42 4.09 -1.09
N PHE A 187 10.60 3.27 -1.75
CA PHE A 187 10.10 2.01 -1.15
C PHE A 187 11.20 1.01 -0.83
N ARG A 188 12.22 0.85 -1.70
CA ARG A 188 13.39 0.00 -1.38
C ARG A 188 14.02 0.42 -0.05
N THR A 189 14.16 1.72 0.15
CA THR A 189 14.74 2.30 1.37
C THR A 189 13.82 2.09 2.56
N MET A 190 12.52 2.36 2.42
CA MET A 190 11.53 2.19 3.50
C MET A 190 11.45 0.73 3.99
N ILE A 191 11.50 -0.24 3.06
CA ILE A 191 11.52 -1.67 3.39
C ILE A 191 12.81 -2.01 4.13
N LYS A 192 13.97 -1.56 3.63
CA LYS A 192 15.28 -1.80 4.26
C LYS A 192 15.36 -1.18 5.66
N GLU A 193 14.81 0.01 5.87
CA GLU A 193 14.77 0.68 7.17
C GLU A 193 13.72 0.07 8.12
N GLY A 194 12.77 -0.73 7.61
CA GLY A 194 11.70 -1.34 8.40
C GLY A 194 10.69 -0.34 8.97
N VAL A 195 10.57 0.85 8.35
CA VAL A 195 9.72 1.95 8.84
C VAL A 195 8.24 1.74 8.52
N LEU A 196 7.92 0.93 7.51
CA LEU A 196 6.54 0.67 7.08
C LEU A 196 5.72 -0.16 8.07
N ARG A 197 6.37 -0.86 9.03
CA ARG A 197 5.67 -1.66 10.04
C ARG A 197 4.67 -0.87 10.89
N ASN A 198 4.90 0.44 11.04
CA ASN A 198 4.05 1.35 11.82
C ASN A 198 3.06 2.14 10.95
N VAL A 199 2.92 1.80 9.66
CA VAL A 199 2.03 2.48 8.73
C VAL A 199 0.78 1.61 8.51
N LYS A 200 -0.41 2.16 8.75
CA LYS A 200 -1.68 1.43 8.61
C LYS A 200 -2.15 1.35 7.16
N GLN A 201 -2.20 2.48 6.48
CA GLN A 201 -2.61 2.59 5.08
C GLN A 201 -1.49 3.21 4.25
N LEU A 202 -1.20 2.59 3.11
CA LEU A 202 -0.21 3.09 2.15
C LEU A 202 -0.90 3.26 0.81
N ILE A 203 -0.93 4.49 0.33
CA ILE A 203 -1.60 4.92 -0.88
C ILE A 203 -0.56 5.65 -1.72
N PHE A 204 -0.36 5.23 -2.96
CA PHE A 204 0.63 5.86 -3.82
C PHE A 204 0.33 5.72 -5.30
N GLU A 205 0.73 6.71 -6.08
CA GLU A 205 0.80 6.55 -7.53
C GLU A 205 2.13 5.93 -7.91
N MET A 206 2.11 4.80 -8.62
CA MET A 206 3.30 4.29 -9.25
C MET A 206 3.48 4.92 -10.62
N HIS A 207 4.72 5.24 -10.96
CA HIS A 207 5.09 5.71 -12.28
C HIS A 207 5.96 4.69 -13.01
N THR A 208 5.62 4.40 -14.28
CA THR A 208 6.49 3.66 -15.20
C THR A 208 7.17 4.60 -16.20
N PRO A 209 8.31 4.19 -16.82
CA PRO A 209 9.16 5.08 -17.62
C PRO A 209 8.58 5.61 -18.94
N GLU A 210 7.38 5.20 -19.35
CA GLU A 210 6.88 5.41 -20.71
C GLU A 210 6.50 6.86 -21.04
N VAL A 211 6.09 7.64 -20.05
CA VAL A 211 5.53 8.99 -20.23
C VAL A 211 6.37 10.01 -19.45
N TYR A 212 6.05 11.29 -19.65
CA TYR A 212 6.61 12.44 -18.93
C TYR A 212 8.12 12.62 -19.07
N THR A 213 8.88 12.41 -18.00
CA THR A 213 10.29 12.80 -17.92
C THR A 213 11.23 11.73 -18.46
N VAL A 214 10.89 10.44 -18.31
CA VAL A 214 11.81 9.33 -18.65
C VAL A 214 11.66 8.88 -20.11
N ARG A 215 10.43 8.84 -20.65
CA ARG A 215 10.09 8.56 -22.06
C ARG A 215 10.84 7.39 -22.71
N ARG A 216 10.85 6.21 -22.06
CA ARG A 216 11.38 4.98 -22.66
C ARG A 216 10.46 3.79 -22.41
N PRO A 217 10.46 2.76 -23.28
CA PRO A 217 9.73 1.53 -23.01
C PRO A 217 10.25 0.84 -21.73
N SER A 218 9.34 0.32 -20.90
CA SER A 218 9.73 -0.57 -19.81
C SER A 218 10.43 -1.82 -20.36
N THR A 219 11.53 -2.18 -19.70
CA THR A 219 12.30 -3.40 -19.92
C THR A 219 11.77 -4.52 -19.03
N LYS A 220 12.21 -5.76 -19.30
CA LYS A 220 11.93 -6.89 -18.40
C LYS A 220 12.46 -6.61 -16.99
N ASP A 221 13.65 -6.01 -16.89
CA ASP A 221 14.29 -5.74 -15.61
C ASP A 221 13.57 -4.65 -14.81
N ASP A 222 12.96 -3.66 -15.47
CA ASP A 222 12.09 -2.69 -14.79
C ASP A 222 10.93 -3.41 -14.09
N PHE A 223 10.23 -4.29 -14.80
CA PHE A 223 9.12 -5.05 -14.22
C PHE A 223 9.57 -6.02 -13.12
N ILE A 224 10.72 -6.68 -13.26
CA ILE A 224 11.28 -7.52 -12.20
C ILE A 224 11.54 -6.70 -10.95
N ARG A 225 12.14 -5.51 -11.10
CA ARG A 225 12.45 -4.61 -10.00
C ARG A 225 11.19 -4.08 -9.31
N MET A 226 10.18 -3.68 -10.07
CA MET A 226 8.89 -3.23 -9.54
C MET A 226 8.18 -4.37 -8.81
N ALA A 227 8.14 -5.57 -9.40
CA ALA A 227 7.51 -6.74 -8.80
C ALA A 227 8.18 -7.16 -7.47
N ALA A 228 9.51 -7.06 -7.40
CA ALA A 228 10.25 -7.32 -6.16
C ALA A 228 9.88 -6.32 -5.05
N ILE A 229 9.69 -5.05 -5.37
CA ILE A 229 9.26 -4.03 -4.40
C ILE A 229 7.83 -4.30 -3.93
N LEU A 230 6.90 -4.55 -4.85
CA LEU A 230 5.51 -4.84 -4.50
C LEU A 230 5.40 -6.08 -3.60
N ARG A 231 6.19 -7.13 -3.90
CA ARG A 231 6.32 -8.30 -3.04
C ARG A 231 6.90 -7.94 -1.68
N GLY A 232 7.92 -7.09 -1.63
CA GLY A 232 8.49 -6.60 -0.38
C GLY A 232 7.46 -5.87 0.49
N LEU A 233 6.57 -5.07 -0.10
CA LEU A 233 5.44 -4.47 0.62
C LEU A 233 4.50 -5.53 1.19
N GLU A 234 4.19 -6.58 0.42
CA GLU A 234 3.37 -7.69 0.90
C GLU A 234 4.02 -8.46 2.06
N GLU A 235 5.33 -8.65 2.01
CA GLU A 235 6.13 -9.24 3.09
C GLU A 235 6.12 -8.37 4.36
N GLN A 236 5.99 -7.05 4.21
CA GLN A 236 5.77 -6.13 5.35
C GLN A 236 4.33 -6.14 5.89
N GLY A 237 3.42 -6.93 5.28
CA GLY A 237 2.03 -7.07 5.71
C GLY A 237 1.02 -6.24 4.91
N PHE A 238 1.45 -5.53 3.86
CA PHE A 238 0.52 -4.75 3.05
C PHE A 238 -0.29 -5.63 2.11
N ARG A 239 -1.59 -5.37 1.99
CA ARG A 239 -2.50 -6.02 1.05
C ARG A 239 -3.26 -4.97 0.26
N ARG A 240 -3.22 -5.10 -1.06
CA ARG A 240 -3.91 -4.16 -1.94
C ARG A 240 -5.42 -4.33 -1.76
N TYR A 241 -6.12 -3.25 -1.49
CA TYR A 241 -7.58 -3.26 -1.40
C TYR A 241 -8.26 -2.56 -2.56
N HIS A 242 -7.53 -1.68 -3.24
CA HIS A 242 -8.07 -0.90 -4.35
C HIS A 242 -6.96 -0.48 -5.31
N PHE A 243 -7.35 -0.10 -6.52
CA PHE A 243 -6.46 0.51 -7.51
C PHE A 243 -7.26 1.36 -8.50
N HIS A 244 -6.66 2.45 -8.94
CA HIS A 244 -7.17 3.29 -10.00
C HIS A 244 -6.16 3.38 -11.15
N TYR A 245 -6.69 3.44 -12.37
CA TYR A 245 -5.90 3.73 -13.56
C TYR A 245 -5.85 5.24 -13.72
N ASN A 246 -4.66 5.83 -13.79
CA ASN A 246 -4.56 7.24 -14.14
C ASN A 246 -4.70 7.40 -15.65
N SER A 247 -5.76 8.07 -16.09
CA SER A 247 -6.04 8.30 -17.52
C SER A 247 -5.16 9.39 -18.15
N PHE A 248 -4.51 10.24 -17.36
CA PHE A 248 -3.61 11.27 -17.87
C PHE A 248 -2.27 10.68 -18.36
N GLY A 249 -1.89 9.52 -17.81
CA GLY A 249 -0.68 8.78 -18.16
C GLY A 249 -0.80 7.83 -19.37
N MET A 250 -1.80 8.02 -20.24
CA MET A 250 -2.10 7.06 -21.31
C MET A 250 -1.09 7.08 -22.46
N TYR A 251 -0.66 5.91 -22.91
CA TYR A 251 0.26 5.72 -24.03
C TYR A 251 -0.07 4.46 -24.84
N THR A 252 0.36 4.42 -26.10
CA THR A 252 0.25 3.23 -26.95
C THR A 252 1.50 2.36 -26.80
N SER A 253 1.33 1.14 -26.30
CA SER A 253 2.46 0.21 -26.13
C SER A 253 3.08 -0.15 -27.48
N SER A 254 4.35 0.21 -27.69
CA SER A 254 5.13 -0.18 -28.88
C SER A 254 5.24 -1.70 -29.06
N ARG A 255 5.21 -2.45 -27.96
CA ARG A 255 5.28 -3.93 -27.98
C ARG A 255 3.96 -4.61 -28.36
N SER A 256 2.81 -4.05 -27.95
CA SER A 256 1.52 -4.74 -28.06
C SER A 256 0.47 -4.01 -28.89
N GLY A 257 0.74 -2.77 -29.29
CA GLY A 257 -0.21 -1.87 -29.96
C GLY A 257 -1.39 -1.43 -29.09
N LYS A 258 -1.49 -1.92 -27.84
CA LYS A 258 -2.61 -1.63 -26.94
C LYS A 258 -2.38 -0.33 -26.18
N SER A 259 -3.47 0.38 -25.92
CA SER A 259 -3.48 1.51 -24.99
C SER A 259 -3.22 1.04 -23.56
N ARG A 260 -2.30 1.70 -22.89
CA ARG A 260 -1.81 1.44 -21.53
C ARG A 260 -1.70 2.76 -20.77
N THR A 261 -1.60 2.71 -19.44
CA THR A 261 -1.21 3.87 -18.64
C THR A 261 0.16 3.63 -18.02
N CYS A 262 0.94 4.70 -17.87
CA CYS A 262 2.18 4.68 -17.10
C CYS A 262 1.94 4.58 -15.60
N CYS A 263 0.72 4.92 -15.19
CA CYS A 263 0.50 5.51 -13.90
C CYS A 263 -0.72 4.85 -13.24
N TYR A 264 -0.49 4.29 -12.05
CA TYR A 264 -1.51 3.55 -11.31
C TYR A 264 -1.47 3.98 -9.86
N GLU A 265 -2.60 4.48 -9.36
CA GLU A 265 -2.80 4.68 -7.94
C GLU A 265 -3.09 3.32 -7.30
N LEU A 266 -2.27 2.93 -6.33
CA LEU A 266 -2.43 1.72 -5.57
C LEU A 266 -2.71 2.01 -4.10
N TYR A 267 -3.57 1.18 -3.54
CA TYR A 267 -4.11 1.37 -2.21
C TYR A 267 -3.93 0.10 -1.38
N TYR A 268 -3.20 0.20 -0.27
CA TYR A 268 -2.84 -0.94 0.57
C TYR A 268 -3.23 -0.75 2.04
N LEU A 269 -3.66 -1.83 2.67
CA LEU A 269 -3.87 -1.96 4.12
C LEU A 269 -2.81 -2.86 4.74
N ASN A 270 -2.31 -2.50 5.90
CA ASN A 270 -1.35 -3.29 6.65
C ASN A 270 -2.05 -4.27 7.62
N ILE A 271 -2.02 -5.56 7.29
CA ILE A 271 -2.72 -6.60 8.04
C ILE A 271 -2.18 -6.84 9.45
N ASN A 272 -1.03 -6.26 9.79
CA ASN A 272 -0.48 -6.31 11.15
C ASN A 272 -1.31 -5.47 12.15
N PHE A 273 -2.19 -4.59 11.66
CA PHE A 273 -3.14 -3.84 12.47
C PHE A 273 -4.50 -4.55 12.63
N LEU A 274 -4.68 -5.70 11.98
CA LEU A 274 -5.83 -6.55 12.23
C LEU A 274 -5.71 -7.24 13.59
N SER A 275 -6.86 -7.53 14.22
CA SER A 275 -6.87 -8.38 15.41
C SER A 275 -6.33 -9.79 15.09
N SER A 276 -5.74 -10.47 16.08
CA SER A 276 -5.18 -11.83 15.90
C SER A 276 -6.13 -12.84 15.22
N CYS A 277 -7.44 -12.65 15.37
CA CYS A 277 -8.46 -13.47 14.73
C CYS A 277 -8.58 -13.17 13.22
N GLN A 278 -8.57 -11.89 12.83
CA GLN A 278 -8.65 -11.44 11.44
C GLN A 278 -7.36 -11.72 10.66
N SER A 279 -6.18 -11.55 11.26
CA SER A 279 -4.89 -11.87 10.61
C SER A 279 -4.77 -13.36 10.27
N SER A 280 -5.27 -14.24 11.16
CA SER A 280 -5.23 -15.70 10.96
C SER A 280 -6.11 -16.16 9.79
N VAL A 281 -7.28 -15.53 9.60
CA VAL A 281 -8.17 -15.83 8.47
C VAL A 281 -7.55 -15.40 7.14
N VAL A 282 -6.95 -14.21 7.08
CA VAL A 282 -6.26 -13.71 5.88
C VAL A 282 -5.06 -14.59 5.53
N LEU A 283 -4.21 -14.92 6.51
CA LEU A 283 -3.05 -15.80 6.30
C LEU A 283 -3.45 -17.21 5.86
N ASN A 284 -4.54 -17.77 6.40
CA ASN A 284 -5.03 -19.10 6.02
C ASN A 284 -5.69 -19.11 4.64
N LEU A 285 -6.46 -18.07 4.27
CA LEU A 285 -6.98 -17.90 2.91
C LEU A 285 -5.84 -17.77 1.90
N MET A 286 -4.77 -17.05 2.25
CA MET A 286 -3.60 -16.92 1.38
C MET A 286 -2.83 -18.21 1.19
N LYS A 287 -2.62 -19.00 2.27
CA LYS A 287 -2.02 -20.35 2.13
C LYS A 287 -2.86 -21.23 1.22
N LEU A 288 -4.19 -21.14 1.31
CA LEU A 288 -5.09 -21.89 0.46
C LEU A 288 -5.04 -21.42 -1.00
N VAL A 289 -5.02 -20.11 -1.27
CA VAL A 289 -4.86 -19.56 -2.63
C VAL A 289 -3.50 -19.93 -3.23
N TRP A 290 -2.42 -19.86 -2.45
CA TRP A 290 -1.08 -20.30 -2.89
C TRP A 290 -1.04 -21.80 -3.19
N LEU A 291 -1.66 -22.64 -2.35
CA LEU A 291 -1.77 -24.09 -2.58
C LEU A 291 -2.62 -24.41 -3.80
N ILE A 292 -3.69 -23.64 -4.05
CA ILE A 292 -4.54 -23.76 -5.23
C ILE A 292 -3.78 -23.32 -6.48
N GLU A 293 -3.08 -22.20 -6.46
CA GLU A 293 -2.25 -21.76 -7.60
C GLU A 293 -1.12 -22.76 -7.89
N LEU A 294 -0.49 -23.36 -6.87
CA LEU A 294 0.43 -24.49 -7.03
C LEU A 294 -0.26 -25.71 -7.67
N ALA A 295 -1.45 -26.08 -7.22
CA ALA A 295 -2.20 -27.23 -7.74
C ALA A 295 -2.74 -27.05 -9.17
N PHE A 296 -2.92 -25.82 -9.63
CA PHE A 296 -3.35 -25.50 -11.01
C PHE A 296 -2.18 -25.19 -11.96
N THR A 297 -0.94 -25.24 -11.47
CA THR A 297 0.28 -25.06 -12.28
C THR A 297 1.03 -26.40 -12.50
N TYR A 298 0.46 -27.53 -12.06
CA TYR A 298 0.89 -28.90 -12.35
C TYR A 298 -0.21 -29.67 -13.08
#